data_AF-A0A381PAV4-F1
#
_entry.id   AF-A0A381PAV4-F1
#
_cell.length_a   1.000
_cell.length_b   1.000
_cell.length_c   1.000
_cell.angle_alpha   90.00
_cell.angle_beta   90.00
_cell.angle_gamma   90.00
#
_symmetry.space_group_name_H-M   'P 1'
#
loop_
_entity.id
_entity.type
_entity.pdbx_description
1 polymer ?
#
loop_
_entity_poly.entity_id
_entity_poly.type
_entity_poly.pdbx_seq_one_letter_code
_entity_poly.pdbx_strand_id
1 'polypeptide(L)'
;MAGNLGSMTSPRPDGRDTPQRPGIWGLLRQFTSNVSEHHTLLAAAGVAYYFALALVPAVVAIISIYGLIAEPDEVADQLEPLTDALPSEAGQLVVTQLRGVTSIGDGRVGISLAIGLFGLLWLVSNAFNSSVMAIRIAHARRSPHNWVQGRIFALKLSAVAMMVTTVVIWGVIAFPNTLEAAGFTDGARPWLEAIRWPMVLVLASMSLGWIYRMVVGPSTRTRARIVAVGIGGVIWIGGTFGMSVAAGSA
;
A
#
# COMPACT_ATOMS: atom_id res chain seq x y z
N MET A 1 34.87 -32.10 -64.80
CA MET A 1 34.98 -31.33 -63.54
C MET A 1 33.59 -31.21 -62.94
N ALA A 2 33.22 -32.12 -62.04
CA ALA A 2 31.95 -32.08 -61.31
C ALA A 2 32.29 -31.91 -59.83
N GLY A 3 31.89 -30.78 -59.25
CA GLY A 3 32.17 -30.41 -57.87
C GLY A 3 31.35 -31.24 -56.89
N ASN A 4 32.05 -31.88 -55.97
CA ASN A 4 31.50 -32.63 -54.85
C ASN A 4 30.94 -31.63 -53.81
N LEU A 5 29.62 -31.51 -53.69
CA LEU A 5 28.96 -30.74 -52.63
C LEU A 5 28.98 -31.58 -51.35
N GLY A 6 30.00 -31.35 -50.52
CA GLY A 6 30.06 -31.88 -49.16
C GLY A 6 28.82 -31.46 -48.37
N SER A 7 28.06 -32.46 -47.93
CA SER A 7 26.91 -32.30 -47.05
C SER A 7 27.34 -31.66 -45.73
N MET A 8 26.99 -30.40 -45.51
CA MET A 8 27.02 -29.77 -44.19
C MET A 8 25.95 -30.43 -43.31
N THR A 9 26.34 -31.47 -42.56
CA THR A 9 25.54 -31.95 -41.44
C THR A 9 25.67 -30.94 -40.32
N SER A 10 24.63 -30.12 -40.12
CA SER A 10 24.51 -29.26 -38.95
C SER A 10 24.56 -30.11 -37.67
N PRO A 11 25.31 -29.70 -36.63
CA PRO A 11 25.30 -30.40 -35.35
C PRO A 11 23.87 -30.45 -34.81
N ARG A 12 23.36 -31.66 -34.58
CA ARG A 12 22.10 -31.91 -33.89
C ARG A 12 22.27 -31.38 -32.46
N PRO A 13 21.45 -30.45 -31.96
CA PRO A 13 21.54 -30.02 -30.56
C PRO A 13 21.22 -31.23 -29.68
N ASP A 14 22.20 -31.67 -28.91
CA ASP A 14 22.09 -32.81 -28.03
C ASP A 14 21.08 -32.48 -26.92
N GLY A 15 20.00 -33.25 -26.86
CA GLY A 15 18.78 -32.92 -26.11
C GLY A 15 18.86 -33.23 -24.62
N ARG A 16 19.82 -32.66 -23.89
CA ARG A 16 19.90 -32.81 -22.41
C ARG A 16 20.26 -31.54 -21.63
N ASP A 17 19.91 -30.37 -22.14
CA ASP A 17 19.80 -29.18 -21.28
C ASP A 17 18.45 -29.22 -20.55
N THR A 18 18.29 -30.17 -19.62
CA THR A 18 17.25 -30.02 -18.60
C THR A 18 17.63 -28.79 -17.77
N PRO A 19 16.82 -27.71 -17.75
CA PRO A 19 17.16 -26.53 -16.96
C PRO A 19 17.21 -26.97 -15.50
N GLN A 20 18.42 -27.09 -14.95
CA GLN A 20 18.60 -27.33 -13.52
C GLN A 20 17.88 -26.19 -12.81
N ARG A 21 16.84 -26.54 -12.05
CA ARG A 21 16.13 -25.57 -11.24
C ARG A 21 17.17 -24.95 -10.30
N PRO A 22 17.39 -23.63 -10.32
CA PRO A 22 18.38 -23.03 -9.45
C PRO A 22 18.06 -23.41 -8.01
N GLY A 23 19.07 -23.86 -7.27
CA GLY A 23 18.93 -24.09 -5.83
C GLY A 23 18.47 -22.81 -5.13
N ILE A 24 17.95 -22.94 -3.90
CA ILE A 24 17.41 -21.82 -3.12
C ILE A 24 18.42 -20.66 -3.01
N TRP A 25 19.71 -21.01 -2.88
CA TRP A 25 20.82 -20.05 -2.86
C TRP A 25 21.01 -19.31 -4.19
N GLY A 26 20.82 -20.00 -5.31
CA GLY A 26 20.86 -19.40 -6.65
C GLY A 26 19.68 -18.46 -6.88
N LEU A 27 18.48 -18.82 -6.42
CA LEU A 27 17.30 -17.95 -6.45
C LEU A 27 17.51 -16.70 -5.58
N LEU A 28 18.08 -16.84 -4.39
CA LEU A 28 18.35 -15.72 -3.51
C LEU A 28 19.39 -14.76 -4.11
N ARG A 29 20.49 -15.29 -4.65
CA ARG A 29 21.52 -14.49 -5.33
C ARG A 29 20.97 -13.79 -6.56
N GLN A 30 20.11 -14.46 -7.33
CA GLN A 30 19.46 -13.84 -8.50
C GLN A 30 18.49 -12.74 -8.06
N PHE A 31 17.72 -12.96 -6.99
CA PHE A 31 16.83 -11.94 -6.43
C PHE A 31 17.60 -10.70 -5.98
N THR A 32 18.68 -10.87 -5.21
CA THR A 32 19.48 -9.73 -4.72
C THR A 32 20.17 -8.98 -5.86
N SER A 33 20.68 -9.69 -6.88
CA SER A 33 21.24 -9.08 -8.10
C SER A 33 20.18 -8.23 -8.81
N ASN A 34 19.00 -8.81 -9.08
CA ASN A 34 17.91 -8.11 -9.76
C ASN A 34 17.42 -6.88 -8.98
N VAL A 35 17.35 -6.98 -7.64
CA VAL A 35 16.95 -5.87 -6.77
C VAL A 35 17.92 -4.69 -6.90
N SER A 36 19.22 -4.99 -6.93
CA SER A 36 20.30 -4.01 -7.08
C SER A 36 20.36 -3.43 -8.49
N GLU A 37 20.39 -4.27 -9.53
CA GLU A 37 20.51 -3.86 -10.93
C GLU A 37 19.36 -2.94 -11.39
N HIS A 38 18.15 -3.17 -10.86
CA HIS A 38 16.98 -2.37 -11.20
C HIS A 38 16.75 -1.20 -10.23
N HIS A 39 17.64 -0.92 -9.28
CA HIS A 39 17.46 0.13 -8.26
C HIS A 39 16.08 0.07 -7.58
N THR A 40 15.55 -1.13 -7.38
CA THR A 40 14.17 -1.33 -6.91
C THR A 40 13.96 -0.81 -5.49
N LEU A 41 14.99 -0.89 -4.65
CA LEU A 41 14.97 -0.32 -3.30
C LEU A 41 14.84 1.21 -3.31
N LEU A 42 15.50 1.88 -4.26
CA LEU A 42 15.39 3.33 -4.40
C LEU A 42 13.97 3.72 -4.85
N ALA A 43 13.39 2.95 -5.77
CA ALA A 43 11.99 3.14 -6.15
C ALA A 43 11.03 2.89 -4.97
N ALA A 44 11.26 1.84 -4.18
CA ALA A 44 10.46 1.54 -2.99
C ALA A 44 10.59 2.63 -1.91
N ALA A 45 11.79 3.17 -1.68
CA ALA A 45 12.01 4.29 -0.79
C ALA A 45 11.25 5.54 -1.27
N GLY A 46 11.25 5.81 -2.57
CA GLY A 46 10.46 6.90 -3.16
C GLY A 46 8.95 6.72 -2.94
N VAL A 47 8.45 5.49 -3.07
CA VAL A 47 7.04 5.16 -2.74
C VAL A 47 6.75 5.46 -1.27
N ALA A 48 7.56 4.93 -0.35
CA ALA A 48 7.40 5.13 1.09
C ALA A 48 7.44 6.61 1.47
N TYR A 49 8.38 7.39 0.89
CA TYR A 49 8.51 8.82 1.12
C TYR A 49 7.26 9.60 0.71
N TYR A 50 6.70 9.36 -0.47
CA TYR A 50 5.47 10.05 -0.89
C TYR A 50 4.25 9.69 -0.04
N PHE A 51 4.15 8.44 0.43
CA PHE A 51 3.11 8.05 1.38
C PHE A 51 3.29 8.73 2.74
N ALA A 52 4.52 8.80 3.26
CA ALA A 52 4.83 9.49 4.51
C ALA A 52 4.50 10.99 4.42
N LEU A 53 4.87 11.65 3.31
CA LEU A 53 4.51 13.05 3.08
C LEU A 53 2.99 13.27 3.02
N ALA A 54 2.25 12.32 2.47
CA ALA A 54 0.79 12.41 2.37
C ALA A 54 0.06 12.30 3.72
N LEU A 55 0.73 11.80 4.77
CA LEU A 55 0.13 11.56 6.08
C LEU A 55 -0.37 12.84 6.74
N VAL A 56 0.46 13.90 6.77
CA VAL A 56 0.10 15.16 7.46
C VAL A 56 -1.11 15.82 6.78
N PRO A 57 -1.14 16.02 5.46
CA PRO A 57 -2.33 16.57 4.79
C PRO A 57 -3.56 15.64 4.88
N ALA A 58 -3.36 14.32 5.05
CA ALA A 58 -4.46 13.39 5.26
C ALA A 58 -5.13 13.63 6.60
N VAL A 59 -4.34 13.73 7.67
CA VAL A 59 -4.83 14.04 9.02
C VAL A 59 -5.55 15.39 9.03
N VAL A 60 -4.95 16.41 8.41
CA VAL A 60 -5.58 17.73 8.23
C VAL A 60 -6.94 17.61 7.56
N ALA A 61 -7.03 16.93 6.41
CA ALA A 61 -8.27 16.80 5.67
C ALA A 61 -9.35 16.03 6.45
N ILE A 62 -8.99 14.93 7.11
CA ILE A 62 -9.91 14.13 7.93
C ILE A 62 -10.49 14.98 9.06
N ILE A 63 -9.63 15.67 9.81
CA ILE A 63 -10.04 16.51 10.93
C ILE A 63 -10.89 17.70 10.44
N SER A 64 -10.51 18.33 9.33
CA SER A 64 -11.29 19.43 8.74
C SER A 64 -12.65 18.98 8.22
N ILE A 65 -12.77 17.79 7.62
CA ILE A 65 -14.08 17.23 7.21
C ILE A 65 -14.93 16.94 8.44
N TYR A 66 -14.33 16.37 9.48
CA TYR A 66 -15.05 16.01 10.70
C TYR A 66 -15.53 17.25 11.47
N GLY A 67 -14.71 18.30 11.56
CA GLY A 67 -15.10 19.59 12.16
C GLY A 67 -16.13 20.39 11.35
N LEU A 68 -16.47 19.99 10.12
CA LEU A 68 -17.60 20.57 9.38
C LEU A 68 -18.95 19.97 9.77
N ILE A 69 -18.95 18.78 10.35
CA ILE A 69 -20.18 18.01 10.65
C ILE A 69 -20.43 17.80 12.14
N ALA A 70 -19.40 17.92 12.98
CA ALA A 70 -19.45 17.66 14.41
C ALA A 70 -18.91 18.85 15.22
N GLU A 71 -19.42 19.03 16.44
CA GLU A 71 -18.96 20.08 17.35
C GLU A 71 -17.57 19.73 17.92
N PRO A 72 -16.70 20.73 18.16
CA PRO A 72 -15.31 20.55 18.62
C PRO A 72 -15.14 19.55 19.77
N ASP A 73 -16.05 19.59 20.73
CA ASP A 73 -16.00 18.79 21.95
C ASP A 73 -16.36 17.32 21.65
N GLU A 74 -17.35 17.06 20.79
CA GLU A 74 -17.67 15.70 20.32
C GLU A 74 -16.53 15.07 19.53
N VAL A 75 -15.77 15.89 18.77
CA VAL A 75 -14.60 15.43 18.03
C VAL A 75 -13.47 15.02 18.98
N ALA A 76 -13.23 15.81 20.02
CA ALA A 76 -12.18 15.54 20.99
C ALA A 76 -12.46 14.23 21.74
N ASP A 77 -13.68 14.03 22.22
CA ASP A 77 -14.09 12.84 22.96
C ASP A 77 -14.02 11.56 22.10
N GLN A 78 -14.36 11.65 20.81
CA GLN A 78 -14.28 10.49 19.90
C GLN A 78 -12.85 10.18 19.43
N LEU A 79 -11.95 11.16 19.44
CA LEU A 79 -10.55 10.98 19.06
C LEU A 79 -9.66 10.60 20.25
N GLU A 80 -10.09 10.83 21.49
CA GLU A 80 -9.35 10.51 22.71
C GLU A 80 -8.81 9.05 22.73
N PRO A 81 -9.61 8.02 22.42
CA PRO A 81 -9.12 6.63 22.39
C PRO A 81 -8.08 6.38 21.30
N LEU A 82 -8.13 7.15 20.21
CA LEU A 82 -7.16 7.06 19.12
C LEU A 82 -5.88 7.82 19.47
N THR A 83 -5.96 8.95 20.16
CA THR A 83 -4.79 9.71 20.59
C THR A 83 -4.04 9.04 21.74
N ASP A 84 -4.73 8.32 22.61
CA ASP A 84 -4.10 7.53 23.69
C ASP A 84 -3.33 6.33 23.17
N ALA A 85 -3.77 5.76 22.04
CA ALA A 85 -3.05 4.68 21.37
C ALA A 85 -1.86 5.16 20.53
N LEU A 86 -1.68 6.49 20.36
CA LEU A 86 -0.62 7.07 19.56
C LEU A 86 0.59 7.49 20.41
N PRO A 87 1.81 7.45 19.85
CA PRO A 87 2.96 8.10 20.46
C PRO A 87 2.70 9.59 20.69
N SER A 88 3.34 10.16 21.71
CA SER A 88 3.07 11.52 22.19
C SER A 88 3.13 12.59 21.10
N GLU A 89 4.04 12.44 20.13
CA GLU A 89 4.24 13.35 19.01
C GLU A 89 3.09 13.28 18.00
N ALA A 90 2.57 12.08 17.74
CA ALA A 90 1.45 11.88 16.84
C ALA A 90 0.13 12.37 17.45
N GLY A 91 -0.08 12.14 18.76
CA GLY A 91 -1.21 12.71 19.50
C GLY A 91 -1.19 14.24 19.48
N GLN A 92 -0.02 14.86 19.73
CA GLN A 92 0.14 16.32 19.67
C GLN A 92 -0.18 16.90 18.30
N LEU A 93 0.18 16.22 17.20
CA LEU A 93 -0.17 16.66 15.84
C LEU A 93 -1.69 16.71 15.66
N VAL A 94 -2.40 15.67 16.10
CA VAL A 94 -3.88 15.60 16.01
C VAL A 94 -4.52 16.72 16.83
N VAL A 95 -4.11 16.90 18.09
CA VAL A 95 -4.63 17.96 18.97
C VAL A 95 -4.36 19.37 18.39
N THR A 96 -3.15 19.59 17.87
CA THR A 96 -2.79 20.87 17.24
C THR A 96 -3.68 21.14 16.03
N GLN A 97 -3.96 20.11 15.24
CA GLN A 97 -4.78 20.23 14.05
C GLN A 97 -6.27 20.45 14.37
N LEU A 98 -6.79 19.78 15.42
CA LEU A 98 -8.14 20.01 15.93
C LEU A 98 -8.32 21.46 16.40
N ARG A 99 -7.42 21.94 17.26
CA ARG A 99 -7.43 23.36 17.70
C ARG A 99 -7.33 24.32 16.54
N GLY A 100 -6.52 23.98 15.54
CA GLY A 100 -6.41 24.74 14.30
C GLY A 100 -7.76 24.85 13.59
N VAL A 101 -8.49 23.75 13.41
CA VAL A 101 -9.79 23.76 12.73
C VAL A 101 -10.86 24.49 13.54
N THR A 102 -10.90 24.32 14.87
CA THR A 102 -11.95 24.87 15.74
C THR A 102 -11.74 26.34 16.11
N SER A 103 -10.52 26.86 16.00
CA SER A 103 -10.19 28.28 16.21
C SER A 103 -10.39 29.16 14.97
N ILE A 104 -10.60 28.54 13.81
CA ILE A 104 -10.80 29.22 12.54
C ILE A 104 -12.31 29.42 12.32
N GLY A 105 -12.78 30.67 12.20
CA GLY A 105 -14.19 30.94 11.89
C GLY A 105 -14.63 30.36 10.53
N ASP A 106 -15.93 30.04 10.40
CA ASP A 106 -16.56 29.26 9.32
C ASP A 106 -16.01 29.51 7.89
N GLY A 107 -15.79 30.77 7.51
CA GLY A 107 -15.30 31.12 6.17
C GLY A 107 -13.84 30.76 5.87
N ARG A 108 -12.97 30.66 6.88
CA ARG A 108 -11.56 30.29 6.71
C ARG A 108 -11.34 28.77 6.81
N VAL A 109 -12.25 28.04 7.47
CA VAL A 109 -12.23 26.57 7.53
C VAL A 109 -12.29 26.00 6.12
N GLY A 110 -13.19 26.51 5.27
CA GLY A 110 -13.33 26.07 3.88
C GLY A 110 -12.04 26.24 3.04
N ILE A 111 -11.31 27.34 3.22
CA ILE A 111 -10.04 27.58 2.51
C ILE A 111 -8.96 26.61 3.00
N SER A 112 -8.83 26.41 4.31
CA SER A 112 -7.86 25.47 4.88
C SER A 112 -8.13 24.02 4.44
N LEU A 113 -9.41 23.62 4.41
CA LEU A 113 -9.84 22.33 3.89
C LEU A 113 -9.51 22.20 2.39
N ALA A 114 -9.77 23.23 1.58
CA ALA A 114 -9.47 23.19 0.15
C ALA A 114 -7.97 23.03 -0.11
N ILE A 115 -7.12 23.76 0.61
CA ILE A 115 -5.65 23.64 0.51
C ILE A 115 -5.19 22.26 0.99
N GLY A 116 -5.71 21.78 2.12
CA GLY A 116 -5.40 20.46 2.68
C GLY A 116 -5.78 19.33 1.73
N LEU A 117 -7.00 19.35 1.19
CA LEU A 117 -7.48 18.38 0.21
C LEU A 117 -6.67 18.42 -1.08
N PHE A 118 -6.32 19.61 -1.58
CA PHE A 118 -5.49 19.72 -2.77
C PHE A 118 -4.09 19.14 -2.53
N GLY A 119 -3.44 19.52 -1.43
CA GLY A 119 -2.13 18.99 -1.04
C GLY A 119 -2.14 17.48 -0.84
N LEU A 120 -3.16 16.97 -0.15
CA LEU A 120 -3.39 15.54 0.02
C LEU A 120 -3.54 14.83 -1.32
N LEU A 121 -4.45 15.31 -2.17
CA LEU A 121 -4.71 14.71 -3.48
C LEU A 121 -3.45 14.73 -4.36
N TRP A 122 -2.68 15.81 -4.29
CA TRP A 122 -1.44 15.96 -5.02
C TRP A 122 -0.39 14.92 -4.60
N LEU A 123 -0.16 14.78 -3.29
CA LEU A 123 0.82 13.87 -2.71
C LEU A 123 0.42 12.40 -2.87
N VAL A 124 -0.84 12.07 -2.60
CA VAL A 124 -1.37 10.71 -2.77
C VAL A 124 -1.24 10.27 -4.22
N SER A 125 -1.59 11.15 -5.16
CA SER A 125 -1.42 10.86 -6.58
C SER A 125 0.05 10.69 -6.99
N ASN A 126 1.00 11.36 -6.31
CA ASN A 126 2.43 11.13 -6.50
C ASN A 126 2.86 9.77 -5.92
N ALA A 127 2.33 9.38 -4.75
CA ALA A 127 2.59 8.09 -4.13
C ALA A 127 2.14 6.93 -5.03
N PHE A 128 0.95 7.02 -5.61
CA PHE A 128 0.46 6.01 -6.56
C PHE A 128 1.22 6.02 -7.89
N ASN A 129 1.60 7.18 -8.41
CA ASN A 129 2.45 7.24 -9.60
C ASN A 129 3.83 6.62 -9.35
N SER A 130 4.45 6.90 -8.20
CA SER A 130 5.68 6.27 -7.75
C SER A 130 5.52 4.75 -7.62
N SER A 131 4.40 4.29 -7.08
CA SER A 131 4.10 2.85 -6.94
C SER A 131 4.01 2.15 -8.29
N VAL A 132 3.33 2.76 -9.26
CA VAL A 132 3.26 2.25 -10.63
C VAL A 132 4.65 2.20 -11.26
N MET A 133 5.45 3.24 -11.08
CA MET A 133 6.83 3.28 -11.57
C MET A 133 7.68 2.19 -10.96
N ALA A 134 7.61 1.98 -9.64
CA ALA A 134 8.33 0.93 -8.93
C ALA A 134 7.96 -0.47 -9.45
N ILE A 135 6.66 -0.74 -9.68
CA ILE A 135 6.21 -2.00 -10.27
C ILE A 135 6.78 -2.19 -11.69
N ARG A 136 6.81 -1.12 -12.50
CA ARG A 136 7.34 -1.19 -13.88
C ARG A 136 8.85 -1.42 -13.89
N ILE A 137 9.60 -0.73 -13.02
CA ILE A 137 11.03 -0.92 -12.81
C ILE A 137 11.32 -2.37 -12.42
N ALA A 138 10.57 -2.92 -11.46
CA ALA A 138 10.72 -4.32 -11.04
C ALA A 138 10.43 -5.34 -12.16
N HIS A 139 9.68 -4.95 -13.20
CA HIS A 139 9.37 -5.78 -14.37
C HIS A 139 10.19 -5.41 -15.61
N ALA A 140 11.18 -4.53 -15.49
CA ALA A 140 11.96 -3.99 -16.60
C ALA A 140 11.10 -3.50 -17.78
N ARG A 141 9.89 -2.95 -17.50
CA ARG A 141 8.98 -2.45 -18.53
C ARG A 141 9.14 -0.94 -18.71
N ARG A 142 9.27 -0.50 -19.95
CA ARG A 142 9.24 0.93 -20.30
C ARG A 142 7.88 1.54 -19.96
N SER A 143 7.89 2.82 -19.58
CA SER A 143 6.67 3.57 -19.31
C SER A 143 5.97 3.88 -20.64
N PRO A 144 4.75 3.37 -20.90
CA PRO A 144 4.08 3.58 -22.18
C PRO A 144 3.14 4.79 -22.19
N HIS A 145 3.01 5.50 -21.06
CA HIS A 145 1.98 6.53 -20.89
C HIS A 145 2.59 7.93 -20.82
N ASN A 146 1.91 8.84 -21.49
CA ASN A 146 2.17 10.28 -21.38
C ASN A 146 1.88 10.71 -19.93
N TRP A 147 2.60 11.72 -19.41
CA TRP A 147 2.52 12.18 -18.01
C TRP A 147 1.07 12.34 -17.50
N VAL A 148 0.18 12.88 -18.34
CA VAL A 148 -1.25 13.07 -18.03
C VAL A 148 -2.00 11.76 -17.81
N GLN A 149 -1.78 10.75 -18.65
CA GLN A 149 -2.45 9.45 -18.53
C GLN A 149 -1.99 8.70 -17.27
N GLY A 150 -0.69 8.80 -16.94
CA GLY A 150 -0.15 8.29 -15.68
C GLY A 150 -0.81 8.94 -14.46
N ARG A 151 -1.04 10.25 -14.52
CA ARG A 151 -1.71 11.01 -13.46
C ARG A 151 -3.17 10.62 -13.27
N ILE A 152 -3.93 10.48 -14.37
CA ILE A 152 -5.33 10.03 -14.33
C ILE A 152 -5.42 8.61 -13.77
N PHE A 153 -4.51 7.72 -14.17
CA PHE A 153 -4.45 6.37 -13.64
C PHE A 153 -4.16 6.37 -12.14
N ALA A 154 -3.20 7.18 -11.69
CA ALA A 154 -2.88 7.34 -10.27
C ALA A 154 -4.09 7.87 -9.48
N LEU A 155 -4.82 8.85 -9.98
CA LEU A 155 -6.04 9.38 -9.34
C LEU A 155 -7.13 8.31 -9.19
N LYS A 156 -7.38 7.51 -10.23
CA LYS A 156 -8.32 6.37 -10.13
C LYS A 156 -7.87 5.36 -9.08
N LEU A 157 -6.56 5.11 -9.00
CA LEU A 157 -5.96 4.23 -8.01
C LEU A 157 -6.15 4.77 -6.59
N SER A 158 -5.96 6.08 -6.40
CA SER A 158 -6.24 6.78 -5.14
C SER A 158 -7.70 6.62 -4.70
N ALA A 159 -8.65 6.79 -5.63
CA ALA A 159 -10.07 6.66 -5.32
C ALA A 159 -10.45 5.22 -4.88
N VAL A 160 -9.93 4.21 -5.59
CA VAL A 160 -10.15 2.80 -5.21
C VAL A 160 -9.47 2.49 -3.88
N ALA A 161 -8.25 2.95 -3.67
CA ALA A 161 -7.54 2.75 -2.41
C ALA A 161 -8.29 3.41 -1.24
N MET A 162 -8.83 4.61 -1.43
CA MET A 162 -9.64 5.29 -0.41
C MET A 162 -10.89 4.49 -0.07
N MET A 163 -11.62 3.98 -1.07
CA MET A 163 -12.76 3.09 -0.86
C MET A 163 -12.39 1.83 -0.08
N VAL A 164 -11.29 1.15 -0.45
CA VAL A 164 -10.82 -0.05 0.25
C VAL A 164 -10.42 0.29 1.69
N THR A 165 -9.69 1.38 1.90
CA THR A 165 -9.29 1.83 3.24
C THR A 165 -10.51 2.12 4.11
N THR A 166 -11.55 2.76 3.57
CA THR A 166 -12.82 2.97 4.31
C THR A 166 -13.46 1.64 4.70
N VAL A 167 -13.53 0.67 3.79
CA VAL A 167 -14.07 -0.67 4.10
C VAL A 167 -13.24 -1.38 5.16
N VAL A 168 -11.91 -1.26 5.09
CA VAL A 168 -10.99 -1.82 6.10
C VAL A 168 -11.20 -1.17 7.47
N ILE A 169 -11.24 0.17 7.54
CA ILE A 169 -11.48 0.91 8.78
C ILE A 169 -12.82 0.51 9.39
N TRP A 170 -13.88 0.44 8.59
CA TRP A 170 -15.19 0.01 9.04
C TRP A 170 -15.16 -1.45 9.54
N GLY A 171 -14.53 -2.36 8.81
CA GLY A 171 -14.37 -3.77 9.20
C GLY A 171 -13.52 -3.97 10.47
N VAL A 172 -12.59 -3.05 10.73
CA VAL A 172 -11.76 -3.08 11.94
C VAL A 172 -12.51 -2.48 13.12
N ILE A 173 -13.10 -1.30 12.98
CA ILE A 173 -13.64 -0.51 14.10
C ILE A 173 -15.13 -0.78 14.33
N ALA A 174 -15.95 -0.63 13.28
CA ALA A 174 -17.40 -0.62 13.41
C ALA A 174 -18.01 -2.03 13.39
N PHE A 175 -17.46 -2.94 12.58
CA PHE A 175 -17.98 -4.31 12.42
C PHE A 175 -18.04 -5.12 13.75
N PRO A 176 -17.03 -5.10 14.63
CA PRO A 176 -17.14 -5.72 15.96
C PRO A 176 -18.29 -5.12 16.77
N ASN A 177 -18.40 -3.78 16.81
CA ASN A 177 -19.44 -3.09 17.57
C ASN A 177 -20.86 -3.45 17.08
N THR A 178 -21.03 -3.63 15.77
CA THR A 178 -22.32 -4.08 15.20
C THR A 178 -22.66 -5.53 15.57
N LEU A 179 -21.65 -6.40 15.70
CA LEU A 179 -21.86 -7.80 16.10
C LEU A 179 -22.12 -7.92 17.60
N GLU A 180 -21.46 -7.09 18.41
CA GLU A 180 -21.73 -6.98 19.84
C GLU A 180 -23.16 -6.47 20.09
N ALA A 181 -23.58 -5.42 19.38
CA ALA A 181 -24.96 -4.91 19.43
C ALA A 181 -26.00 -5.94 18.95
N ALA A 182 -25.61 -6.86 18.07
CA ALA A 182 -26.46 -7.97 17.61
C ALA A 182 -26.47 -9.18 18.57
N GLY A 183 -25.77 -9.11 19.71
CA GLY A 183 -25.80 -10.13 20.77
C GLY A 183 -24.71 -11.20 20.70
N PHE A 184 -23.67 -11.03 19.87
CA PHE A 184 -22.54 -11.97 19.78
C PHE A 184 -21.41 -11.59 20.75
N THR A 185 -21.60 -11.70 22.07
CA THR A 185 -20.70 -11.07 23.05
C THR A 185 -19.56 -11.95 23.56
N ASP A 186 -19.79 -13.23 23.89
CA ASP A 186 -18.83 -13.93 24.79
C ASP A 186 -17.99 -15.01 24.09
N GLY A 187 -18.58 -15.82 23.20
CA GLY A 187 -17.86 -16.88 22.49
C GLY A 187 -17.19 -16.44 21.19
N ALA A 188 -17.70 -15.39 20.56
CA ALA A 188 -17.30 -14.95 19.22
C ALA A 188 -16.19 -13.88 19.22
N ARG A 189 -16.09 -13.06 20.28
CA ARG A 189 -15.12 -11.96 20.39
C ARG A 189 -13.66 -12.37 20.05
N PRO A 190 -13.07 -13.43 20.64
CA PRO A 190 -11.70 -13.81 20.31
C PRO A 190 -11.52 -14.24 18.85
N TRP A 191 -12.55 -14.84 18.24
CA TRP A 191 -12.52 -15.20 16.82
C TRP A 191 -12.65 -13.98 15.91
N LEU A 192 -13.45 -12.98 16.30
CA LEU A 192 -13.59 -11.72 15.58
C LEU A 192 -12.30 -10.89 15.62
N GLU A 193 -11.61 -10.89 16.76
CA GLU A 193 -10.29 -10.25 16.88
C GLU A 193 -9.24 -11.02 16.07
N ALA A 194 -9.27 -12.35 16.09
CA ALA A 194 -8.35 -13.18 15.33
C ALA A 194 -8.54 -13.06 13.80
N ILE A 195 -9.77 -12.94 13.30
CA ILE A 195 -10.06 -12.85 11.85
C ILE A 195 -9.77 -11.45 11.27
N ARG A 196 -9.70 -10.42 12.13
CA ARG A 196 -9.43 -9.04 11.74
C ARG A 196 -8.11 -8.90 10.97
N TRP A 197 -7.02 -9.45 11.49
CA TRP A 197 -5.69 -9.34 10.86
C TRP A 197 -5.58 -10.08 9.52
N PRO A 198 -6.04 -11.34 9.40
CA PRO A 198 -6.17 -12.02 8.11
C PRO A 198 -7.04 -11.26 7.11
N MET A 199 -8.17 -10.69 7.54
CA MET A 199 -9.04 -9.90 6.66
C MET A 199 -8.30 -8.69 6.10
N VAL A 200 -7.60 -7.93 6.94
CA VAL A 200 -6.78 -6.79 6.50
C VAL A 200 -5.71 -7.24 5.50
N LEU A 201 -5.01 -8.34 5.80
CA LEU A 201 -3.99 -8.88 4.91
C LEU A 201 -4.57 -9.33 3.56
N VAL A 202 -5.73 -9.98 3.54
CA VAL A 202 -6.43 -10.39 2.32
C VAL A 202 -6.85 -9.16 1.51
N LEU A 203 -7.47 -8.16 2.13
CA LEU A 203 -7.90 -6.93 1.45
C LEU A 203 -6.71 -6.15 0.88
N ALA A 204 -5.63 -6.00 1.65
CA ALA A 204 -4.39 -5.37 1.18
C ALA A 204 -3.76 -6.15 0.02
N SER A 205 -3.71 -7.48 0.15
CA SER A 205 -3.19 -8.38 -0.89
C SER A 205 -4.04 -8.33 -2.17
N MET A 206 -5.36 -8.25 -2.05
CA MET A 206 -6.28 -8.08 -3.17
C MET A 206 -6.11 -6.74 -3.86
N SER A 207 -5.95 -5.64 -3.10
CA SER A 207 -5.65 -4.31 -3.65
C SER A 207 -4.35 -4.30 -4.43
N LEU A 208 -3.27 -4.84 -3.86
CA LEU A 208 -1.98 -4.97 -4.56
C LEU A 208 -2.10 -5.93 -5.77
N GLY A 209 -2.89 -6.99 -5.60
CA GLY A 209 -3.37 -7.95 -6.59
C GLY A 209 -4.21 -7.32 -7.72
N TRP A 210 -4.79 -6.15 -7.50
CA TRP A 210 -5.51 -5.40 -8.50
C TRP A 210 -4.59 -4.41 -9.20
N ILE A 211 -3.82 -3.63 -8.43
CA ILE A 211 -2.83 -2.65 -8.94
C ILE A 211 -1.88 -3.32 -9.92
N TYR A 212 -1.23 -4.40 -9.53
CA TYR A 212 -0.25 -5.06 -10.39
C TYR A 212 -0.91 -5.68 -11.64
N ARG A 213 -2.18 -6.10 -11.59
CA ARG A 213 -2.90 -6.61 -12.77
C ARG A 213 -3.11 -5.48 -13.77
N MET A 214 -3.48 -4.29 -13.28
CA MET A 214 -3.65 -3.10 -14.11
C MET A 214 -2.33 -2.60 -14.70
N VAL A 215 -1.22 -2.67 -13.95
CA VAL A 215 0.08 -2.15 -14.40
C VAL A 215 0.81 -3.11 -15.36
N VAL A 216 0.81 -4.41 -15.07
CA VAL A 216 1.60 -5.43 -15.78
C VAL A 216 0.76 -6.16 -16.84
N GLY A 217 -0.57 -6.09 -16.75
CA GLY A 217 -1.52 -6.82 -17.60
C GLY A 217 -1.75 -8.27 -17.13
N PRO A 218 -2.57 -9.04 -17.86
CA PRO A 218 -2.75 -10.48 -17.60
C PRO A 218 -1.40 -11.19 -17.80
N SER A 219 -0.75 -11.58 -16.71
CA SER A 219 0.53 -12.30 -16.77
C SER A 219 0.29 -13.81 -16.69
N THR A 220 1.07 -14.59 -17.43
CA THR A 220 1.09 -16.06 -17.33
C THR A 220 1.73 -16.58 -16.03
N ARG A 221 2.33 -15.71 -15.20
CA ARG A 221 3.05 -16.06 -13.95
C ARG A 221 2.25 -15.76 -12.67
N THR A 222 0.96 -16.08 -12.65
CA THR A 222 0.08 -15.85 -11.49
C THR A 222 0.63 -16.44 -10.17
N ARG A 223 1.24 -17.64 -10.22
CA ARG A 223 1.83 -18.27 -9.01
C ARG A 223 2.97 -17.45 -8.41
N ALA A 224 3.90 -16.96 -9.23
CA ALA A 224 5.02 -16.14 -8.75
C ALA A 224 4.53 -14.85 -8.10
N ARG A 225 3.45 -14.27 -8.64
CA ARG A 225 2.82 -13.07 -8.08
C ARG A 225 2.18 -13.32 -6.71
N ILE A 226 1.43 -14.41 -6.56
CA ILE A 226 0.82 -14.77 -5.27
C ILE A 226 1.92 -14.97 -4.21
N VAL A 227 3.00 -15.64 -4.58
CA VAL A 227 4.17 -15.82 -3.69
C VAL A 227 4.79 -14.47 -3.32
N ALA A 228 4.99 -13.57 -4.28
CA ALA A 228 5.55 -12.24 -4.01
C ALA A 228 4.65 -11.40 -3.08
N VAL A 229 3.33 -11.44 -3.27
CA VAL A 229 2.36 -10.77 -2.39
C VAL A 229 2.40 -11.39 -0.99
N GLY A 230 2.47 -12.72 -0.89
CA GLY A 230 2.59 -13.41 0.39
C GLY A 230 3.87 -13.04 1.15
N ILE A 231 5.02 -13.06 0.49
CA ILE A 231 6.30 -12.63 1.08
C ILE A 231 6.22 -11.16 1.53
N GLY A 232 5.67 -10.28 0.68
CA GLY A 232 5.48 -8.88 1.02
C GLY A 232 4.56 -8.70 2.25
N GLY A 233 3.48 -9.45 2.34
CA GLY A 233 2.57 -9.45 3.48
C GLY A 233 3.25 -9.91 4.77
N VAL A 234 4.08 -10.97 4.71
CA VAL A 234 4.85 -11.44 5.86
C VAL A 234 5.87 -10.41 6.32
N ILE A 235 6.60 -9.77 5.39
CA ILE A 235 7.54 -8.69 5.72
C ILE A 235 6.80 -7.52 6.37
N TRP A 236 5.64 -7.16 5.84
CA TRP A 236 4.82 -6.07 6.39
C TRP A 236 4.35 -6.38 7.81
N ILE A 237 3.78 -7.56 8.06
CA ILE A 237 3.38 -7.99 9.41
C ILE A 237 4.58 -8.00 10.36
N GLY A 238 5.72 -8.54 9.93
CA GLY A 238 6.94 -8.56 10.74
C GLY A 238 7.42 -7.16 11.10
N GLY A 239 7.36 -6.22 10.15
CA GLY A 239 7.67 -4.81 10.38
C GLY A 239 6.71 -4.15 11.37
N THR A 240 5.40 -4.35 11.20
CA THR A 240 4.37 -3.81 12.10
C THR A 240 4.51 -4.37 13.51
N PHE A 241 4.72 -5.68 13.65
CA PHE A 241 4.95 -6.32 14.94
C PHE A 241 6.21 -5.78 15.60
N GLY A 242 7.31 -5.65 14.85
CA GLY A 242 8.56 -5.07 15.36
C GLY A 242 8.38 -3.64 15.87
N MET A 243 7.64 -2.79 15.15
CA MET A 243 7.30 -1.44 15.61
C MET A 243 6.42 -1.46 16.86
N SER A 244 5.46 -2.37 16.95
CA SER A 244 4.59 -2.50 18.14
C SER A 244 5.38 -2.91 19.39
N VAL A 245 6.33 -3.84 19.26
CA VAL A 245 7.21 -4.23 20.37
C VAL A 245 8.11 -3.07 20.80
N ALA A 246 8.69 -2.35 19.83
CA ALA A 246 9.53 -1.18 20.12
C ALA A 246 8.74 -0.08 20.84
N ALA A 247 7.51 0.21 20.39
CA ALA A 247 6.64 1.20 21.03
C ALA A 247 6.20 0.78 22.43
N GLY A 248 5.96 -0.51 22.68
CA GLY A 248 5.63 -1.01 24.03
C GLY A 248 6.83 -1.08 24.98
N SER A 249 8.05 -0.90 24.47
CA SER A 249 9.29 -0.87 25.26
C SER A 249 9.82 0.54 25.55
N ALA A 250 9.19 1.57 24.99
CA ALA A 250 9.50 2.98 25.16
C ALA A 250 8.57 3.62 26.21
#